data_AF-A0A930FM51-F1
#
_entry.id   AF-A0A930FM51-F1
#
_cell.length_a   1.000
_cell.length_b   1.000
_cell.length_c   1.000
_cell.angle_alpha   90.00
_cell.angle_beta   90.00
_cell.angle_gamma   90.00
#
_symmetry.space_group_name_H-M   'P 1'
#
loop_
_entity.id
_entity.type
_entity.pdbx_description
1 polymer ?
#
loop_
_entity_poly.entity_id
_entity_poly.type
_entity_poly.pdbx_seq_one_letter_code
_entity_poly.pdbx_strand_id
1 'polypeptide(L)'
;MNQQQLERMHSDLGFIAALDQSGGSTPKALRAYGLDETAYANDEEMFDCVHQMRTRIIKTPSFNKDGILAAILFENTMDRMIDGKYTADYLWQEKGIVPILKIDKGLAEEKNHVKLMKPIPNLAETLKHAVEDRHIFGTKERSVIYDYDEQG
;
A
#
# COMPACT_ATOMS: atom_id res chain seq x y z
N MET A 1 17.15 7.37 7.86
CA MET A 1 15.88 6.96 8.51
C MET A 1 15.27 8.18 9.18
N ASN A 2 13.98 8.45 8.97
CA ASN A 2 13.32 9.61 9.58
C ASN A 2 12.94 9.28 11.04
N GLN A 3 13.56 9.99 11.98
CA GLN A 3 13.41 9.75 13.41
C GLN A 3 11.99 10.04 13.93
N GLN A 4 11.31 11.05 13.37
CA GLN A 4 9.95 11.39 13.78
C GLN A 4 8.94 10.31 13.38
N GLN A 5 9.12 9.73 12.19
CA GLN A 5 8.30 8.60 11.74
C GLN A 5 8.51 7.36 12.63
N LEU A 6 9.76 7.10 13.06
CA LEU A 6 10.07 6.00 13.97
C LEU A 6 9.40 6.17 15.34
N GLU A 7 9.57 7.35 15.95
CA GLU A 7 8.99 7.64 17.27
C GLU A 7 7.47 7.51 17.28
N ARG A 8 6.83 8.01 16.23
CA ARG A 8 5.38 7.87 16.01
C ARG A 8 4.95 6.41 15.87
N MET A 9 5.64 5.63 15.03
CA MET A 9 5.32 4.21 14.85
C MET A 9 5.52 3.39 16.13
N HIS A 10 6.41 3.82 17.02
CA HIS A 10 6.68 3.16 18.29
C HIS A 10 5.70 3.56 19.40
N SER A 11 5.32 4.84 19.48
CA SER A 11 4.75 5.41 20.71
C SER A 11 3.33 5.97 20.57
N ASP A 12 2.93 6.37 19.37
CA ASP A 12 1.61 6.97 19.17
C ASP A 12 0.52 5.88 19.13
N LEU A 13 -0.69 6.24 19.56
CA LEU A 13 -1.86 5.37 19.47
C LEU A 13 -2.56 5.54 18.12
N GLY A 14 -3.04 4.44 17.55
CA GLY A 14 -3.83 4.45 16.33
C GLY A 14 -3.75 3.13 15.57
N PHE A 15 -4.07 3.17 14.29
CA PHE A 15 -4.03 1.99 13.41
C PHE A 15 -3.38 2.30 12.07
N ILE A 16 -3.15 1.25 11.27
CA ILE A 16 -2.56 1.34 9.94
C ILE A 16 -3.66 1.17 8.89
N ALA A 17 -3.76 2.10 7.96
CA ALA A 17 -4.70 2.04 6.84
C ALA A 17 -4.08 1.29 5.64
N ALA A 18 -4.67 0.17 5.23
CA ALA A 18 -4.18 -0.62 4.10
C ALA A 18 -4.82 -0.17 2.77
N LEU A 19 -4.05 0.52 1.92
CA LEU A 19 -4.43 0.99 0.58
C LEU A 19 -3.58 0.30 -0.52
N ASP A 20 -3.14 -0.93 -0.26
CA ASP A 20 -2.11 -1.67 -1.01
C ASP A 20 -2.66 -2.75 -1.96
N GLN A 21 -3.91 -2.59 -2.41
CA GLN A 21 -4.50 -3.52 -3.39
C GLN A 21 -3.64 -3.49 -4.67
N SER A 22 -3.15 -4.66 -5.07
CA SER A 22 -2.40 -4.86 -6.32
C SER A 22 -3.36 -4.88 -7.51
N GLY A 23 -2.81 -4.81 -8.73
CA GLY A 23 -3.60 -4.85 -9.97
C GLY A 23 -4.69 -5.94 -9.99
N GLY A 24 -4.35 -7.19 -9.67
CA GLY A 24 -5.33 -8.28 -9.65
C GLY A 24 -6.41 -8.18 -8.55
N SER A 25 -6.24 -7.34 -7.53
CA SER A 25 -7.24 -7.09 -6.49
C SER A 25 -7.99 -5.78 -6.66
N THR A 26 -7.51 -4.89 -7.54
CA THR A 26 -8.11 -3.58 -7.83
C THR A 26 -9.55 -3.68 -8.36
N PRO A 27 -9.90 -4.57 -9.32
CA PRO A 27 -11.28 -4.69 -9.80
C PRO A 27 -12.29 -4.96 -8.69
N LYS A 28 -11.93 -5.84 -7.75
CA LYS A 28 -12.78 -6.16 -6.59
C LYS A 28 -12.98 -4.94 -5.68
N ALA A 29 -11.91 -4.16 -5.46
CA ALA A 29 -11.98 -2.96 -4.63
C ALA A 29 -12.84 -1.87 -5.29
N LEU A 30 -12.65 -1.63 -6.59
CA LEU A 30 -13.45 -0.67 -7.36
C LEU A 30 -14.93 -1.07 -7.39
N ARG A 31 -15.23 -2.35 -7.59
CA ARG A 31 -16.61 -2.85 -7.55
C ARG A 31 -17.27 -2.65 -6.19
N ALA A 32 -16.55 -2.94 -5.10
CA ALA A 32 -17.04 -2.67 -3.74
C ALA A 32 -17.25 -1.17 -3.47
N TYR A 33 -16.52 -0.32 -4.18
CA TYR A 33 -16.66 1.14 -4.14
C TYR A 33 -17.77 1.67 -5.08
N GLY A 34 -18.39 0.80 -5.88
CA GLY A 34 -19.50 1.15 -6.78
C GLY A 34 -19.08 1.45 -8.23
N LEU A 35 -17.85 1.13 -8.63
CA LEU A 35 -17.38 1.21 -10.02
C LEU A 35 -17.22 -0.20 -10.59
N ASP A 36 -18.04 -0.54 -11.58
CA ASP A 36 -17.96 -1.81 -12.29
C ASP A 36 -16.85 -1.82 -13.36
N GLU A 37 -16.60 -2.99 -13.94
CA GLU A 37 -15.52 -3.19 -14.94
C GLU A 37 -15.78 -2.48 -16.27
N THR A 38 -16.99 -1.97 -16.52
CA THR A 38 -17.27 -1.16 -17.71
C THR A 38 -16.81 0.29 -17.56
N ALA A 39 -16.39 0.70 -16.36
CA ALA A 39 -15.91 2.04 -16.07
C ALA A 39 -14.46 2.31 -16.56
N TYR A 40 -13.73 1.28 -16.98
CA TYR A 40 -12.36 1.38 -17.48
C TYR A 40 -12.10 0.35 -18.58
N ALA A 41 -11.36 0.71 -19.62
CA ALA A 41 -11.10 -0.15 -20.78
C ALA A 41 -9.81 -0.97 -20.67
N ASN A 42 -8.89 -0.57 -19.79
CA ASN A 42 -7.55 -1.15 -19.67
C ASN A 42 -6.97 -0.96 -18.26
N ASP A 43 -5.79 -1.54 -18.01
CA ASP A 43 -5.12 -1.48 -16.71
C ASP A 43 -4.74 -0.06 -16.28
N GLU A 44 -4.35 0.81 -17.23
CA GLU A 44 -3.97 2.20 -16.93
C GLU A 44 -5.18 2.99 -16.42
N GLU A 45 -6.30 2.92 -17.11
CA GLU A 45 -7.57 3.53 -16.69
C GLU A 45 -8.07 2.95 -15.36
N MET A 46 -7.93 1.63 -15.15
CA MET A 46 -8.24 1.00 -13.86
C MET A 46 -7.38 1.58 -12.73
N PHE A 47 -6.08 1.77 -12.97
CA PHE A 47 -5.17 2.36 -11.99
C PHE A 47 -5.47 3.85 -11.75
N ASP A 48 -5.94 4.57 -12.75
CA ASP A 48 -6.44 5.95 -12.58
C ASP A 48 -7.69 5.97 -11.68
N CYS A 49 -8.66 5.09 -11.92
CA CYS A 49 -9.86 4.99 -11.09
C CYS A 49 -9.53 4.69 -9.62
N VAL A 50 -8.65 3.69 -9.37
CA VAL A 50 -8.29 3.35 -7.99
C VAL A 50 -7.46 4.44 -7.32
N HIS A 51 -6.63 5.16 -8.09
CA HIS A 51 -5.91 6.32 -7.58
C HIS A 51 -6.85 7.46 -7.19
N GLN A 52 -7.87 7.74 -7.99
CA GLN A 52 -8.90 8.73 -7.65
C GLN A 52 -9.67 8.33 -6.39
N MET A 53 -10.04 7.05 -6.26
CA MET A 53 -10.66 6.51 -5.04
C MET A 53 -9.76 6.71 -3.81
N ARG A 54 -8.49 6.31 -3.89
CA ARG A 54 -7.50 6.47 -2.80
C ARG A 54 -7.29 7.94 -2.46
N THR A 55 -7.18 8.81 -3.46
CA THR A 55 -7.06 10.26 -3.28
C THR A 55 -8.25 10.82 -2.52
N ARG A 56 -9.48 10.43 -2.88
CA ARG A 56 -10.69 10.86 -2.16
C ARG A 56 -10.66 10.43 -0.69
N ILE A 57 -10.28 9.17 -0.41
CA ILE A 57 -10.16 8.65 0.95
C ILE A 57 -9.13 9.47 1.74
N ILE A 58 -7.91 9.61 1.21
CA ILE A 58 -6.79 10.30 1.87
C ILE A 58 -7.13 11.78 2.13
N LYS A 59 -7.83 12.44 1.20
CA LYS A 59 -8.18 13.87 1.33
C LYS A 59 -9.32 14.12 2.33
N THR A 60 -10.06 13.11 2.76
CA THR A 60 -11.14 13.28 3.73
C THR A 60 -10.59 13.83 5.06
N PRO A 61 -11.30 14.74 5.77
CA PRO A 61 -10.83 15.29 7.04
C PRO A 61 -10.56 14.25 8.13
N SER A 62 -11.30 13.13 8.13
CA SER A 62 -11.10 12.01 9.07
C SER A 62 -9.87 11.16 8.77
N PHE A 63 -9.28 11.28 7.58
CA PHE A 63 -8.03 10.59 7.24
C PHE A 63 -6.86 11.48 7.65
N ASN A 64 -6.50 11.39 8.93
CA ASN A 64 -5.50 12.24 9.55
C ASN A 64 -4.71 11.49 10.66
N LYS A 65 -3.67 12.15 11.18
CA LYS A 65 -2.77 11.62 12.21
C LYS A 65 -3.41 11.30 13.57
N ASP A 66 -4.62 11.75 13.87
CA ASP A 66 -5.21 11.57 15.19
C ASP A 66 -5.65 10.11 15.42
N GLY A 67 -5.97 9.39 14.33
CA GLY A 67 -6.32 7.97 14.39
C GLY A 67 -5.46 7.06 13.50
N ILE A 68 -4.85 7.60 12.45
CA ILE A 68 -4.09 6.82 11.47
C ILE A 68 -2.59 7.07 11.66
N LEU A 69 -1.85 6.02 12.02
CA LEU A 69 -0.40 6.07 12.20
C LEU A 69 0.31 6.04 10.86
N ALA A 70 -0.06 5.07 10.04
CA ALA A 70 0.57 4.78 8.76
C ALA A 70 -0.45 4.40 7.69
N ALA A 71 -0.05 4.54 6.42
CA ALA A 71 -0.80 4.04 5.29
C ALA A 71 0.09 3.17 4.39
N ILE A 72 -0.40 1.98 4.05
CA ILE A 72 0.29 1.03 3.17
C ILE A 72 -0.13 1.30 1.73
N LEU A 73 0.84 1.54 0.85
CA LEU A 73 0.65 1.87 -0.55
C LEU A 73 0.98 0.68 -1.45
N PHE A 74 0.32 0.65 -2.60
CA PHE A 74 0.79 -0.12 -3.74
C PHE A 74 1.81 0.70 -4.53
N GLU A 75 2.78 0.03 -5.17
CA GLU A 75 3.88 0.65 -5.94
C GLU A 75 3.39 1.69 -6.94
N ASN A 76 2.35 1.38 -7.72
CA ASN A 76 1.78 2.34 -8.67
C ASN A 76 1.20 3.61 -7.99
N THR A 77 0.69 3.51 -6.76
CA THR A 77 0.19 4.69 -6.01
C THR A 77 1.32 5.50 -5.38
N MET A 78 2.40 4.85 -4.96
CA MET A 78 3.61 5.54 -4.49
C MET A 78 4.13 6.52 -5.55
N ASP A 79 4.11 6.12 -6.83
CA ASP A 79 4.55 6.93 -7.96
C ASP A 79 3.56 7.97 -8.47
N ARG A 80 2.33 7.97 -7.94
CA ARG A 80 1.30 8.94 -8.31
C ARG A 80 1.24 10.09 -7.32
N MET A 81 0.70 11.20 -7.79
CA MET A 81 0.62 12.44 -7.02
C MET A 81 -0.79 12.71 -6.48
N ILE A 82 -0.84 13.43 -5.35
CA ILE A 82 -2.00 14.07 -4.77
C ILE A 82 -1.66 15.55 -4.59
N ASP A 83 -2.45 16.43 -5.18
CA ASP A 83 -2.27 17.89 -5.11
C ASP A 83 -0.83 18.37 -5.40
N GLY A 84 -0.18 17.76 -6.40
CA GLY A 84 1.17 18.11 -6.84
C GLY A 84 2.32 17.53 -6.01
N LYS A 85 2.02 16.69 -5.00
CA LYS A 85 3.02 15.96 -4.20
C LYS A 85 2.92 14.47 -4.45
N TYR A 86 4.03 13.74 -4.46
CA TYR A 86 3.98 12.27 -4.47
C TYR A 86 3.19 11.77 -3.26
N THR A 87 2.46 10.66 -3.42
CA THR A 87 1.49 10.22 -2.40
C THR A 87 2.12 10.01 -1.02
N ALA A 88 3.33 9.46 -0.96
CA ALA A 88 4.07 9.28 0.29
C ALA A 88 4.40 10.62 0.98
N ASP A 89 4.85 11.61 0.20
CA ASP A 89 5.13 12.96 0.70
C ASP A 89 3.86 13.66 1.17
N TYR A 90 2.75 13.53 0.44
CA TYR A 90 1.47 14.10 0.85
C TYR A 90 0.99 13.50 2.18
N LEU A 91 1.07 12.17 2.33
CA LEU A 91 0.72 11.50 3.58
C LEU A 91 1.53 12.03 4.77
N TRP A 92 2.84 12.16 4.61
CA TRP A 92 3.67 12.63 5.72
C TRP A 92 3.50 14.13 5.98
N GLN A 93 3.62 14.97 4.95
CA GLN A 93 3.69 16.42 5.09
C GLN A 93 2.33 17.06 5.39
N GLU A 94 1.25 16.56 4.75
CA GLU A 94 -0.09 17.14 4.89
C GLU A 94 -0.93 16.42 5.93
N LYS A 95 -0.73 15.11 6.09
CA LYS A 95 -1.57 14.27 6.96
C LYS A 95 -0.87 13.80 8.24
N GLY A 96 0.46 13.87 8.33
CA GLY A 96 1.23 13.31 9.45
C GLY A 96 1.15 11.79 9.53
N ILE A 97 0.90 11.12 8.40
CA ILE A 97 0.73 9.67 8.29
C ILE A 97 1.99 9.06 7.68
N VAL A 98 2.53 8.02 8.32
CA VAL A 98 3.77 7.36 7.90
C VAL A 98 3.53 6.51 6.65
N PRO A 99 4.27 6.71 5.55
CA PRO A 99 4.06 5.94 4.32
C PRO A 99 4.81 4.60 4.35
N ILE A 100 4.08 3.51 4.07
CA ILE A 100 4.60 2.14 3.98
C ILE A 100 4.37 1.61 2.57
N LEU A 101 5.29 0.83 2.01
CA LEU A 101 5.15 0.21 0.69
C LEU A 101 4.92 -1.30 0.78
N LYS A 102 3.89 -1.81 0.11
CA LYS A 102 3.78 -3.25 -0.14
C LYS A 102 4.78 -3.68 -1.21
N ILE A 103 5.64 -4.66 -0.89
CA ILE A 103 6.70 -5.13 -1.79
C ILE A 103 6.52 -6.58 -2.27
N ASP A 104 5.63 -7.36 -1.66
CA ASP A 104 5.34 -8.72 -2.12
C ASP A 104 4.72 -8.73 -3.53
N LYS A 105 5.12 -9.72 -4.35
CA LYS A 105 4.62 -9.90 -5.73
C LYS A 105 3.56 -11.01 -5.81
N GLY A 106 2.80 -11.18 -4.72
CA GLY A 106 1.77 -12.20 -4.58
C GLY A 106 2.29 -13.52 -4.03
N LEU A 107 1.42 -14.53 -4.08
CA LEU A 107 1.60 -15.81 -3.40
C LEU A 107 1.93 -16.93 -4.38
N ALA A 108 2.81 -17.84 -3.99
CA ALA A 108 3.03 -19.11 -4.67
C ALA A 108 1.79 -20.02 -4.55
N GLU A 109 1.81 -21.14 -5.28
CA GLU A 109 0.81 -22.18 -5.12
C GLU A 109 0.79 -22.71 -3.69
N GLU A 110 -0.39 -23.17 -3.26
CA GLU A 110 -0.54 -23.76 -1.93
C GLU A 110 0.25 -25.06 -1.85
N LYS A 111 1.01 -25.22 -0.76
CA LYS A 111 1.68 -26.46 -0.41
C LYS A 111 1.68 -26.56 1.10
N ASN A 112 1.37 -27.73 1.65
CA ASN A 112 1.39 -27.99 3.10
C ASN A 112 0.50 -26.99 3.89
N HIS A 113 -0.64 -26.58 3.33
CA HIS A 113 -1.55 -25.60 3.95
C HIS A 113 -1.00 -24.17 4.09
N VAL A 114 0.10 -23.84 3.42
CA VAL A 114 0.57 -22.46 3.31
C VAL A 114 0.71 -21.98 1.88
N LYS A 115 0.62 -20.66 1.75
CA LYS A 115 1.03 -19.94 0.55
C LYS A 115 2.18 -19.01 0.90
N LEU A 116 3.37 -19.44 0.53
CA LEU A 116 4.57 -18.61 0.57
C LEU A 116 4.47 -17.45 -0.42
N MET A 117 5.30 -16.43 -0.21
CA MET A 117 5.44 -15.35 -1.17
C MET A 117 6.15 -15.85 -2.43
N LYS A 118 5.75 -15.31 -3.59
CA LYS A 118 6.55 -15.44 -4.81
C LYS A 118 7.90 -14.73 -4.62
N PRO A 119 8.95 -15.14 -5.36
CA PRO A 119 10.18 -14.36 -5.43
C PRO A 119 9.89 -12.89 -5.77
N ILE A 120 10.61 -11.98 -5.12
CA ILE A 120 10.53 -10.54 -5.38
C ILE A 120 11.72 -10.17 -6.26
N PRO A 121 11.62 -10.25 -7.60
CA PRO A 121 12.69 -9.79 -8.47
C PRO A 121 12.93 -8.30 -8.22
N ASN A 122 14.18 -7.86 -8.39
CA ASN A 122 14.56 -6.45 -8.32
C ASN A 122 14.29 -5.77 -6.97
N LEU A 123 14.19 -6.55 -5.88
CA LEU A 123 13.88 -6.01 -4.53
C LEU A 123 14.83 -4.87 -4.13
N ALA A 124 16.13 -5.01 -4.38
CA ALA A 124 17.11 -3.98 -4.04
C ALA A 124 16.84 -2.64 -4.77
N GLU A 125 16.46 -2.71 -6.04
CA GLU A 125 16.13 -1.54 -6.87
C GLU A 125 14.83 -0.90 -6.41
N THR A 126 13.80 -1.71 -6.14
CA THR A 126 12.51 -1.23 -5.59
C THR A 126 12.71 -0.53 -4.24
N LEU A 127 13.51 -1.11 -3.32
CA LEU A 127 13.77 -0.50 -2.01
C LEU A 127 14.58 0.79 -2.13
N LYS A 128 15.57 0.83 -3.02
CA LYS A 128 16.35 2.04 -3.30
C LYS A 128 15.43 3.15 -3.77
N HIS A 129 14.60 2.88 -4.79
CA HIS A 129 13.64 3.84 -5.31
C HIS A 129 12.65 4.34 -4.25
N ALA A 130 12.09 3.41 -3.46
CA ALA A 130 11.13 3.71 -2.41
C ALA A 130 11.71 4.66 -1.34
N VAL A 131 12.97 4.44 -0.94
CA VAL A 131 13.62 5.25 0.11
C VAL A 131 14.14 6.57 -0.46
N GLU A 132 14.89 6.53 -1.57
CA GLU A 132 15.62 7.70 -2.10
C GLU A 132 14.69 8.68 -2.82
N ASP A 133 13.73 8.19 -3.61
CA ASP A 133 12.93 9.04 -4.50
C ASP A 133 11.50 9.28 -4.01
N ARG A 134 11.03 8.47 -3.06
CA ARG A 134 9.63 8.45 -2.58
C ARG A 134 9.48 8.52 -1.06
N HIS A 135 10.59 8.59 -0.33
CA HIS A 135 10.61 8.77 1.13
C HIS A 135 9.72 7.76 1.91
N ILE A 136 9.61 6.53 1.41
CA ILE A 136 8.92 5.45 2.10
C ILE A 136 9.67 5.11 3.40
N PHE A 137 8.93 4.95 4.49
CA PHE A 137 9.48 4.65 5.81
C PHE A 137 9.78 3.16 6.00
N GLY A 138 8.85 2.30 5.57
CA GLY A 138 8.91 0.87 5.81
C GLY A 138 8.13 0.08 4.77
N THR A 139 8.16 -1.24 4.89
CA THR A 139 7.52 -2.13 3.93
C THR A 139 6.50 -3.06 4.58
N LYS A 140 5.64 -3.64 3.74
CA LYS A 140 4.70 -4.69 4.12
C LYS A 140 4.76 -5.83 3.11
N GLU A 141 4.63 -7.03 3.62
CA GLU A 141 4.60 -8.27 2.86
C GLU A 141 3.45 -9.15 3.34
N ARG A 142 3.00 -10.09 2.51
CA ARG A 142 1.91 -10.99 2.85
C ARG A 142 2.21 -12.41 2.40
N SER A 143 2.25 -13.33 3.35
CA SER A 143 2.05 -14.77 3.18
C SER A 143 0.70 -15.19 3.76
N VAL A 144 0.31 -16.46 3.61
CA VAL A 144 -0.93 -17.01 4.19
C VAL A 144 -0.67 -18.39 4.76
N ILE A 145 -1.18 -18.63 5.97
CA ILE A 145 -1.25 -19.94 6.61
C ILE A 145 -2.74 -20.29 6.71
N TYR A 146 -3.13 -21.44 6.17
CA TYR A 146 -4.51 -21.92 6.20
C TYR A 146 -4.77 -22.86 7.37
N ASP A 147 -3.80 -23.70 7.72
CA ASP A 147 -3.90 -24.66 8.83
C ASP A 147 -2.52 -24.91 9.45
N TYR A 148 -2.49 -25.63 10.58
CA TYR A 148 -1.24 -26.08 11.20
C TYR A 148 -0.64 -27.27 10.44
N ASP A 149 0.55 -27.07 9.89
CA ASP A 149 1.39 -28.11 9.29
C ASP A 149 2.86 -27.84 9.66
N GLU A 150 3.54 -28.79 10.29
CA GLU A 150 4.95 -28.63 10.67
C GLU A 150 5.90 -28.65 9.48
N GLN A 151 5.46 -29.17 8.33
CA GLN A 151 6.26 -29.24 7.10
C GLN A 151 6.18 -27.96 6.26
N GLY A 152 5.47 -26.95 6.75
CA GLY A 152 5.43 -25.62 6.17
C GLY A 152 4.02 -25.13 6.04
#